data_AF-A0A8T7EMJ4-F1
#
_entry.id   AF-A0A8T7EMJ4-F1
#
_cell.length_a   1.000
_cell.length_b   1.000
_cell.length_c   1.000
_cell.angle_alpha   90.00
_cell.angle_beta   90.00
_cell.angle_gamma   90.00
#
_symmetry.space_group_name_H-M   'P 1'
#
loop_
_entity.id
_entity.type
_entity.pdbx_description
1 polymer ?
#
loop_
_entity_poly.entity_id
_entity_poly.type
_entity_poly.pdbx_seq_one_letter_code
_entity_poly.pdbx_strand_id
1 'polypeptide(L)'
;MVYGYGTGEWPRVNFQGVLAQHGGSILSEDGKTVTVNSPEGILALQQTYDLIYKYHVATPPAGFDTWQMFPGQTLAVIPTGTWFVNHANTSVEFDTMAWPQVQWGP
;
A
#
# COMPACT_ATOMS: atom_id res chain seq x y z
N MET A 1 -3.86 -6.69 18.25
CA MET A 1 -4.63 -5.94 17.24
C MET A 1 -4.28 -6.54 15.90
N VAL A 2 -5.27 -6.75 15.02
CA VAL A 2 -5.03 -7.27 13.67
C VAL A 2 -5.39 -6.15 12.69
N TYR A 3 -4.46 -5.81 11.80
CA TYR A 3 -4.69 -4.81 10.75
C TYR A 3 -5.21 -5.50 9.49
N GLY A 4 -6.10 -4.80 8.78
CA GLY A 4 -6.67 -5.33 7.53
C GLY A 4 -5.65 -5.33 6.40
N TYR A 5 -4.86 -4.26 6.27
CA TYR A 5 -4.04 -4.02 5.10
C TYR A 5 -2.73 -3.29 5.40
N GLY A 6 -1.63 -3.74 4.77
CA GLY A 6 -0.30 -3.14 4.93
C GLY A 6 -0.13 -1.91 4.05
N THR A 7 -0.12 -0.72 4.64
CA THR A 7 0.26 0.51 3.93
C THR A 7 1.76 0.73 4.03
N GLY A 8 2.45 0.83 2.89
CA GLY A 8 3.90 1.12 2.86
C GLY A 8 4.79 -0.03 2.41
N GLU A 9 4.22 -1.16 1.95
CA GLU A 9 4.99 -2.26 1.34
C GLU A 9 5.48 -1.88 -0.06
N TRP A 10 4.61 -1.92 -1.08
CA TRP A 10 4.97 -1.55 -2.46
C TRP A 10 4.34 -0.22 -2.85
N PRO A 11 5.14 0.81 -3.21
CA PRO A 11 4.60 2.10 -3.63
C PRO A 11 3.59 2.00 -4.78
N ARG A 12 3.76 1.01 -5.67
CA ARG A 12 2.91 0.77 -6.85
C ARG A 12 1.46 0.48 -6.52
N VAL A 13 1.22 -0.32 -5.48
CA VAL A 13 -0.13 -0.79 -5.06
C VAL A 13 -0.73 0.10 -3.98
N ASN A 14 0.05 1.06 -3.48
CA ASN A 14 -0.35 2.10 -2.52
C ASN A 14 -0.42 3.47 -3.24
N PHE A 15 0.52 4.36 -2.91
CA PHE A 15 0.52 5.76 -3.31
C PHE A 15 0.50 5.97 -4.83
N GLN A 16 1.32 5.23 -5.59
CA GLN A 16 1.43 5.44 -7.04
C GLN A 16 0.15 5.01 -7.78
N GLY A 17 -0.50 3.94 -7.31
CA GLY A 17 -1.77 3.48 -7.89
C GLY A 17 -2.87 4.51 -7.71
N VAL A 18 -3.03 5.04 -6.50
CA VAL A 18 -4.02 6.09 -6.20
C VAL A 18 -3.69 7.39 -6.94
N LEU A 19 -2.41 7.79 -6.96
CA LEU A 19 -1.95 8.94 -7.71
C LEU A 19 -2.36 8.86 -9.18
N ALA A 20 -2.12 7.71 -9.82
CA ALA A 20 -2.49 7.48 -11.22
C ALA A 20 -4.01 7.50 -11.44
N GLN A 21 -4.79 6.95 -10.50
CA GLN A 21 -6.26 6.97 -10.57
C GLN A 21 -6.84 8.39 -10.50
N HIS A 22 -6.14 9.32 -9.83
CA HIS A 22 -6.50 10.75 -9.84
C HIS A 22 -5.89 11.53 -11.02
N GLY A 23 -5.24 10.86 -11.98
CA GLY A 23 -4.62 11.49 -13.15
C GLY A 23 -3.23 12.09 -12.88
N GLY A 24 -2.63 11.78 -11.73
CA GLY A 24 -1.30 12.25 -11.34
C GLY A 24 -0.17 11.32 -11.79
N SER A 25 1.06 11.83 -11.66
CA SER A 25 2.31 11.12 -11.95
C SER A 25 3.38 11.49 -10.93
N ILE A 26 4.40 10.63 -10.77
CA ILE A 26 5.58 10.93 -9.93
C ILE A 26 6.46 11.99 -10.58
N LEU A 27 6.55 11.96 -11.91
CA LEU A 27 7.34 12.89 -12.72
C LEU A 27 6.47 13.56 -13.78
N SER A 28 6.86 14.76 -14.19
CA SER A 28 6.37 15.38 -15.42
C SER A 28 6.63 14.49 -16.64
N GLU A 29 5.90 14.74 -17.73
CA GLU A 29 6.02 13.96 -18.98
C GLU A 29 7.46 13.95 -19.54
N ASP A 30 8.20 15.05 -19.38
CA ASP A 30 9.60 15.16 -19.78
C ASP A 30 10.59 14.52 -18.79
N GLY A 31 10.10 13.99 -17.67
CA GLY A 31 10.88 13.34 -16.62
C GLY A 31 11.75 14.27 -15.77
N LYS A 32 11.62 15.60 -15.92
CA LYS A 32 12.54 16.57 -15.28
C LYS A 32 12.03 17.17 -13.98
N THR A 33 10.74 17.07 -13.70
CA THR A 33 10.11 17.66 -12.51
C THR A 33 9.44 16.58 -11.69
N VAL A 34 9.70 16.57 -10.38
CA VAL A 34 8.96 15.74 -9.43
C VAL A 34 7.61 16.39 -9.15
N THR A 35 6.53 15.63 -9.33
CA THR A 35 5.15 16.14 -9.30
C THR A 35 4.30 15.55 -8.15
N VAL A 36 4.92 14.81 -7.23
CA VAL A 36 4.20 14.13 -6.12
C VAL A 36 3.49 15.07 -5.14
N ASN A 37 3.77 16.37 -5.17
CA ASN A 37 3.10 17.40 -4.35
C ASN A 37 1.97 18.13 -5.10
N SER A 38 1.54 17.62 -6.26
CA SER A 38 0.37 18.11 -6.97
C SER A 38 -0.92 17.87 -6.16
N PRO A 39 -2.07 18.47 -6.55
CA PRO A 39 -3.36 18.18 -5.93
C PRO A 39 -3.67 16.67 -5.89
N GLU A 40 -3.33 15.93 -6.95
CA GLU A 40 -3.51 14.48 -7.06
C GLU A 40 -2.61 13.73 -6.07
N GLY A 41 -1.37 14.20 -5.89
CA GLY A 41 -0.45 13.65 -4.89
C GLY A 41 -0.89 13.87 -3.46
N ILE A 42 -1.46 15.03 -3.16
CA ILE A 42 -2.06 15.32 -1.85
C ILE A 42 -3.25 14.39 -1.58
N LEU A 43 -4.12 14.17 -2.57
CA LEU A 43 -5.25 13.23 -2.45
C LEU A 43 -4.76 11.79 -2.23
N ALA A 44 -3.75 11.34 -2.98
CA ALA A 44 -3.17 10.01 -2.82
C ALA A 44 -2.55 9.80 -1.43
N LEU A 45 -1.87 10.81 -0.90
CA LEU A 45 -1.36 10.77 0.47
C LEU A 45 -2.49 10.75 1.50
N GLN A 46 -3.51 11.58 1.31
CA GLN A 46 -4.66 11.66 2.23
C GLN A 46 -5.39 10.32 2.35
N GLN A 47 -5.51 9.55 1.26
CA GLN A 47 -6.09 8.21 1.34
C GLN A 47 -5.28 7.28 2.26
N THR A 48 -3.95 7.27 2.14
CA THR A 48 -3.09 6.47 3.04
C THR A 48 -3.22 6.96 4.47
N TYR A 49 -3.24 8.27 4.68
CA TYR A 49 -3.44 8.88 6.00
C TYR A 49 -4.77 8.44 6.62
N ASP A 50 -5.87 8.47 5.87
CA ASP A 50 -7.20 8.09 6.35
C ASP A 50 -7.26 6.59 6.72
N LEU A 51 -6.63 5.70 5.96
CA LEU A 51 -6.57 4.27 6.29
C LEU A 51 -5.88 4.01 7.65
N ILE A 52 -4.85 4.80 7.97
CA ILE A 52 -4.08 4.67 9.20
C ILE A 52 -4.79 5.36 10.38
N TYR A 53 -5.13 6.64 10.24
CA TYR A 53 -5.48 7.52 11.36
C TYR A 53 -6.98 7.80 11.51
N LYS A 54 -7.78 7.57 10.47
CA LYS A 54 -9.24 7.76 10.52
C LYS A 54 -9.95 6.42 10.66
N TYR A 55 -9.67 5.49 9.78
CA TYR A 55 -10.32 4.18 9.74
C TYR A 55 -9.61 3.12 10.58
N HIS A 56 -8.33 3.33 10.94
CA HIS A 56 -7.55 2.40 11.77
C HIS A 56 -7.50 0.97 11.21
N VAL A 57 -7.51 0.84 9.88
CA VAL A 57 -7.49 -0.45 9.17
C VAL A 57 -6.10 -0.81 8.66
N ALA A 58 -5.18 0.16 8.65
CA ALA A 58 -3.81 -0.02 8.17
C ALA A 58 -2.77 0.21 9.27
N THR A 59 -1.59 -0.36 9.06
CA THR A 59 -0.46 -0.27 9.98
C THR A 59 0.07 1.16 10.10
N PRO A 60 0.36 1.66 11.31
CA PRO A 60 1.06 2.92 11.51
C PRO A 60 2.44 2.93 10.80
N PRO A 61 3.00 4.13 10.54
CA PRO A 61 4.26 4.25 9.80
C PRO A 61 5.52 3.91 10.61
N ALA A 62 5.47 3.88 11.95
CA ALA A 62 6.63 3.68 12.80
C ALA A 62 6.56 2.36 13.58
N GLY A 63 7.59 1.51 13.46
CA GLY A 63 7.69 0.26 14.21
C GLY A 63 6.93 -0.92 13.60
N PHE A 64 6.54 -0.83 12.33
CA PHE A 64 5.77 -1.86 11.62
C PHE A 64 6.66 -2.54 10.56
N ASP A 65 6.70 -3.86 10.63
CA ASP A 65 7.37 -4.72 9.65
C ASP A 65 6.34 -5.74 9.11
N THR A 66 5.80 -5.44 7.94
CA THR A 66 4.82 -6.26 7.22
C THR A 66 5.30 -7.69 7.00
N TRP A 67 6.60 -7.92 6.85
CA TRP A 67 7.19 -9.25 6.65
C TRP A 67 7.17 -10.11 7.90
N GLN A 68 7.16 -9.52 9.09
CA GLN A 68 6.98 -10.24 10.35
C GLN A 68 5.51 -10.32 10.75
N MET A 69 4.74 -9.27 10.47
CA MET A 69 3.36 -9.18 10.93
C MET A 69 2.40 -10.12 10.22
N PHE A 70 2.59 -10.32 8.92
CA PHE A 70 1.76 -11.26 8.15
C PHE A 70 1.92 -12.71 8.63
N PRO A 71 3.13 -13.31 8.69
CA PRO A 71 3.30 -14.64 9.28
C PRO A 71 2.96 -14.66 10.77
N GLY A 72 3.16 -13.54 11.49
CA GLY A 72 2.73 -13.37 12.87
C GLY A 72 1.22 -13.18 13.07
N GLN A 73 0.41 -13.30 12.00
CA GLN A 73 -1.06 -13.20 12.02
C GLN A 73 -1.61 -11.89 12.61
N THR A 74 -0.84 -10.80 12.54
CA THR A 74 -1.25 -9.45 12.96
C THR A 74 -1.54 -8.52 11.78
N LEU A 75 -1.36 -9.03 10.54
CA LEU A 75 -1.70 -8.37 9.29
C LEU A 75 -2.44 -9.36 8.38
N ALA A 76 -3.64 -9.00 7.92
CA ALA A 76 -4.47 -9.90 7.12
C ALA A 76 -4.13 -9.89 5.62
N VAL A 77 -3.73 -8.73 5.07
CA VAL A 77 -3.42 -8.58 3.64
C VAL A 77 -2.12 -7.82 3.45
N ILE A 78 -1.18 -8.42 2.72
CA ILE A 78 0.09 -7.82 2.32
C ILE A 78 0.17 -7.72 0.78
N PRO A 79 0.25 -6.50 0.21
CA PRO A 79 0.30 -6.32 -1.23
C PRO A 79 1.76 -6.41 -1.72
N THR A 80 2.31 -7.61 -1.75
CA THR A 80 3.71 -7.87 -2.10
C THR A 80 3.82 -8.84 -3.28
N GLY A 81 5.04 -9.12 -3.72
CA GLY A 81 5.29 -10.01 -4.85
C GLY A 81 5.56 -11.45 -4.45
N THR A 82 5.74 -12.29 -5.47
CA THR A 82 5.95 -13.74 -5.32
C THR A 82 7.20 -14.11 -4.54
N TRP A 83 8.19 -13.22 -4.44
CA TRP A 83 9.39 -13.43 -3.61
C TRP A 83 9.08 -13.59 -2.12
N PHE A 84 7.94 -13.09 -1.62
CA PHE A 84 7.52 -13.22 -0.22
C PHE A 84 6.99 -14.61 0.13
N VAL A 85 6.52 -15.37 -0.87
CA VAL A 85 5.79 -16.63 -0.67
C VAL A 85 6.60 -17.65 0.13
N ASN A 86 7.90 -17.80 -0.19
CA ASN A 86 8.77 -18.73 0.53
C ASN A 86 8.96 -18.35 2.01
N HIS A 87 8.96 -17.06 2.33
CA HIS A 87 9.06 -16.59 3.70
C HIS A 87 7.78 -16.94 4.48
N ALA A 88 6.61 -16.58 3.96
CA ALA A 88 5.32 -16.78 4.63
C ALA A 88 4.91 -18.26 4.77
N ASN A 89 5.20 -19.10 3.76
CA ASN A 89 4.82 -20.52 3.73
C ASN A 89 5.38 -21.35 4.89
N THR A 90 6.40 -20.84 5.58
CA THR A 90 6.99 -21.53 6.74
C THR A 90 6.20 -21.33 8.04
N SER A 91 5.30 -20.35 8.08
CA SER A 91 4.76 -19.81 9.33
C SER A 91 3.25 -19.62 9.33
N VAL A 92 2.61 -19.48 8.16
CA VAL A 92 1.17 -19.23 8.05
C VAL A 92 0.59 -19.86 6.79
N GLU A 93 -0.67 -20.29 6.86
CA GLU A 93 -1.47 -20.68 5.70
C GLU A 93 -2.11 -19.43 5.07
N PHE A 94 -2.02 -19.27 3.76
CA PHE A 94 -2.54 -18.10 3.06
C PHE A 94 -2.84 -18.41 1.59
N ASP A 95 -3.66 -17.55 0.99
CA ASP A 95 -3.95 -17.54 -0.45
C ASP A 95 -3.28 -16.34 -1.13
N THR A 96 -3.14 -16.43 -2.46
CA THR A 96 -2.64 -15.33 -3.30
C THR A 96 -3.62 -15.00 -4.40
N MET A 97 -3.70 -13.72 -4.76
CA MET A 97 -4.46 -13.25 -5.92
C MET A 97 -3.77 -12.04 -6.54
N ALA A 98 -4.13 -11.73 -7.78
CA ALA A 98 -3.76 -10.45 -8.37
C ALA A 98 -4.31 -9.32 -7.51
N TRP A 99 -3.50 -8.28 -7.27
CA TRP A 99 -3.92 -7.14 -6.45
C TRP A 99 -5.15 -6.49 -7.08
N PRO A 100 -6.29 -6.39 -6.35
CA PRO A 100 -7.48 -5.78 -6.89
C PRO A 100 -7.20 -4.28 -7.05
N GLN A 101 -7.27 -3.79 -8.27
CA GLN A 101 -7.18 -2.35 -8.55
C GLN A 101 -8.49 -1.69 -8.14
N VAL A 102 -8.65 -1.46 -6.84
CA VAL A 102 -9.79 -0.73 -6.29
C VAL A 102 -9.77 0.68 -6.87
N GLN A 103 -10.89 1.10 -7.45
CA GLN A 103 -11.04 2.43 -8.05
C GLN A 103 -11.39 3.44 -6.96
N TRP A 104 -10.48 4.37 -6.73
CA TRP A 104 -10.60 5.48 -5.77
C TRP A 104 -10.73 6.84 -6.47
N GLY A 105 -10.29 6.91 -7.72
CA GLY A 105 -10.50 8.05 -8.62
C GLY A 105 -11.79 7.94 -9.44
N PRO A 106 -12.20 9.05 -10.09
CA PRO A 106 -13.34 9.09 -11.02
C PRO A 106 -13.10 8.26 -12.29
#